data_AF-A0A0M6ZJT9-F1
#
_entry.id   AF-A0A0M6ZJT9-F1
#
_cell.length_a   1.000
_cell.length_b   1.000
_cell.length_c   1.000
_cell.angle_alpha   90.00
_cell.angle_beta   90.00
_cell.angle_gamma   90.00
#
_symmetry.space_group_name_H-M   'P 1'
#
loop_
_entity.id
_entity.type
_entity.pdbx_description
1 polymer ?
#
loop_
_entity_poly.entity_id
_entity_poly.type
_entity_poly.pdbx_seq_one_letter_code
_entity_poly.pdbx_strand_id
1 'polypeptide(L)'
;MTLKGEQRLKCKRCTKTFSVGRPHRRQQTSHENKTVFQMLVGKVCLSKISEITGLAPKTVYDKVDFLYEQCRKFLASREGRLPEMEFRKLRIATDMQDYMVN
;
A
#
# COMPACT_ATOMS: atom_id res chain seq x y z
N MET A 1 -18.12 19.90 -5.85
CA MET A 1 -16.75 19.37 -6.04
C MET A 1 -15.74 20.44 -5.66
N THR A 2 -14.58 20.07 -5.13
CA THR A 2 -13.47 21.04 -4.96
C THR A 2 -12.85 21.39 -6.33
N LEU A 3 -12.01 22.43 -6.42
CA LEU A 3 -11.25 22.79 -7.64
C LEU A 3 -10.42 21.63 -8.20
N LYS A 4 -10.11 20.67 -7.32
CA LYS A 4 -9.37 19.46 -7.63
C LYS A 4 -10.31 18.30 -8.00
N GLY A 5 -11.63 18.44 -8.01
CA GLY A 5 -12.56 17.35 -8.36
C GLY A 5 -12.75 16.31 -7.26
N GLU A 6 -12.44 16.65 -6.00
CA GLU A 6 -12.74 15.77 -4.87
C GLU A 6 -14.22 15.89 -4.48
N GLN A 7 -14.81 14.75 -4.11
CA GLN A 7 -16.16 14.71 -3.58
C GLN A 7 -16.15 15.37 -2.20
N ARG A 8 -16.93 16.44 -2.09
CA ARG A 8 -17.11 17.19 -0.85
C ARG A 8 -18.31 16.59 -0.14
N LEU A 9 -18.09 16.01 1.03
CA LEU A 9 -19.10 15.36 1.85
C LEU A 9 -19.47 16.27 3.02
N LYS A 10 -20.77 16.32 3.34
CA LYS A 10 -21.29 17.02 4.51
C LYS A 10 -21.76 15.99 5.52
N CYS A 11 -21.23 16.04 6.74
CA CYS A 11 -21.72 15.19 7.82
C CYS A 11 -23.18 15.57 8.13
N LYS A 12 -24.10 14.60 8.09
CA LYS A 12 -25.52 14.86 8.41
C LYS A 12 -25.78 15.16 9.89
N ARG A 13 -24.85 14.81 10.80
CA ARG A 13 -24.99 15.01 12.25
C ARG A 13 -24.41 16.34 12.74
N CYS A 14 -23.17 16.65 12.35
CA CYS A 14 -22.47 17.85 12.84
C CYS A 14 -22.31 18.94 11.79
N THR A 15 -22.90 18.76 10.59
CA THR A 15 -22.88 19.67 9.43
C THR A 15 -21.50 20.09 8.89
N LYS A 16 -20.41 19.63 9.51
CA LYS A 16 -19.04 19.83 9.04
C LYS A 16 -18.86 19.24 7.65
N THR A 17 -18.10 19.96 6.83
CA THR A 17 -17.83 19.59 5.46
C THR A 17 -16.39 19.12 5.33
N PHE A 18 -16.17 17.96 4.70
CA PHE A 18 -14.85 17.40 4.47
C PHE A 18 -14.74 16.88 3.03
N SER A 19 -13.52 16.72 2.55
CA SER A 19 -13.25 16.18 1.20
C SER A 19 -12.55 14.84 1.34
N VAL A 20 -13.00 13.85 0.57
CA VAL A 20 -12.33 12.54 0.50
C VAL A 20 -11.40 12.58 -0.72
N GLY A 21 -10.12 12.86 -0.46
CA GLY A 21 -9.07 12.86 -1.49
C GLY A 21 -8.63 11.44 -1.86
N ARG A 22 -8.23 11.23 -3.12
CA ARG A 22 -7.58 9.98 -3.53
C ARG A 22 -6.13 9.97 -3.02
N PRO A 23 -5.68 8.93 -2.29
CA PRO A 23 -4.33 8.90 -1.69
C PRO A 23 -3.22 8.96 -2.75
N HIS A 24 -3.45 8.36 -3.92
CA HIS A 24 -2.53 8.36 -5.07
C HIS A 24 -2.20 9.75 -5.63
N ARG A 25 -3.04 10.75 -5.38
CA ARG A 25 -2.94 12.05 -6.04
C ARG A 25 -1.83 12.94 -5.49
N ARG A 26 -1.39 12.70 -4.25
CA ARG A 26 -0.30 13.47 -3.64
C ARG A 26 1.08 12.99 -4.07
N GLN A 27 1.16 11.87 -4.79
CA GLN A 27 2.42 11.31 -5.24
C GLN A 27 2.86 11.93 -6.55
N GLN A 28 4.01 12.61 -6.50
CA GLN A 28 4.59 13.22 -7.69
C GLN A 28 5.32 12.18 -8.57
N THR A 29 5.81 11.09 -7.97
CA THR A 29 6.61 10.05 -8.65
C THR A 29 5.92 8.69 -8.62
N SER A 30 4.64 8.61 -9.01
CA SER A 30 3.89 7.35 -8.96
C SER A 30 4.47 6.24 -9.86
N HIS A 31 5.17 6.60 -10.94
CA HIS A 31 5.85 5.65 -11.83
C HIS A 31 6.95 4.83 -11.12
N GLU A 32 7.65 5.44 -10.16
CA GLU A 32 8.69 4.78 -9.37
C GLU A 32 8.15 3.73 -8.39
N ASN A 33 6.84 3.74 -8.09
CA ASN A 33 6.26 2.83 -7.11
C ASN A 33 6.43 1.36 -7.53
N LYS A 34 6.29 1.08 -8.83
CA LYS A 34 6.45 -0.28 -9.36
C LYS A 34 7.88 -0.77 -9.15
N THR A 35 8.85 0.05 -9.51
CA THR A 35 10.28 -0.24 -9.42
C THR A 35 10.71 -0.45 -7.97
N VAL A 36 10.32 0.46 -7.07
CA VAL A 36 10.57 0.34 -5.63
C VAL A 36 9.92 -0.91 -5.05
N PHE A 37 8.66 -1.21 -5.41
CA PHE A 37 7.98 -2.41 -4.94
C PHE A 37 8.67 -3.70 -5.38
N GLN A 38 9.08 -3.79 -6.64
CA GLN A 38 9.82 -4.94 -7.16
C GLN A 38 11.15 -5.15 -6.42
N MET A 39 11.87 -4.07 -6.12
CA MET A 39 13.11 -4.15 -5.34
C MET A 39 12.88 -4.58 -3.89
N LEU A 40 11.81 -4.11 -3.25
CA LEU A 40 11.44 -4.54 -1.89
C LEU A 40 11.12 -6.04 -1.85
N VAL A 41 10.33 -6.53 -2.81
CA VAL A 41 10.02 -7.97 -2.94
C VAL A 41 11.28 -8.78 -3.22
N GLY A 42 12.22 -8.22 -4.00
CA GLY A 42 13.55 -8.77 -4.24
C GLY A 42 14.52 -8.64 -3.05
N LYS A 43 14.06 -8.17 -1.89
CA LYS A 43 14.86 -8.00 -0.65
C LYS A 43 16.07 -7.08 -0.81
N VAL A 44 16.01 -6.11 -1.71
CA VAL A 44 17.07 -5.12 -1.90
C VAL A 44 17.09 -4.16 -0.71
N CYS A 45 18.28 -3.87 -0.16
CA CYS A 45 18.46 -2.91 0.93
C CYS A 45 17.94 -1.52 0.55
N LEU A 46 17.28 -0.81 1.48
CA LEU A 46 16.68 0.51 1.23
C LEU A 46 17.70 1.55 0.73
N SER A 47 18.94 1.51 1.23
CA SER A 47 20.04 2.34 0.74
C SER A 47 20.35 2.08 -0.74
N LYS A 48 20.35 0.81 -1.15
CA LYS A 48 20.59 0.41 -2.54
C LYS A 48 19.42 0.78 -3.44
N ILE A 49 18.18 0.74 -2.94
CA ILE A 49 17.02 1.25 -3.66
C ILE A 49 17.16 2.76 -3.92
N SER A 50 17.59 3.53 -2.91
CA SER A 50 17.85 4.97 -3.05
C SER A 50 18.92 5.25 -4.11
N GLU A 51 20.01 4.47 -4.11
CA GLU A 51 21.08 4.58 -5.11
C GLU A 51 20.60 4.25 -6.54
N ILE A 52 19.88 3.13 -6.72
CA ILE A 52 19.40 2.67 -8.03
C ILE A 52 18.36 3.62 -8.62
N THR A 53 17.44 4.11 -7.79
CA THR A 53 16.31 4.96 -8.25
C THR A 53 16.66 6.45 -8.29
N GLY A 54 17.79 6.86 -7.70
CA GLY A 54 18.13 8.28 -7.51
C GLY A 54 17.18 9.03 -6.57
N LEU A 55 16.30 8.31 -5.86
CA LEU A 55 15.36 8.91 -4.92
C LEU A 55 16.07 9.29 -3.62
N ALA A 56 15.74 10.45 -3.08
CA ALA A 56 16.16 10.80 -1.72
C ALA A 56 15.69 9.72 -0.72
N PRO A 57 16.48 9.38 0.32
CA PRO A 57 16.13 8.34 1.27
C PRO A 57 14.73 8.50 1.87
N LYS A 58 14.35 9.73 2.23
CA LYS A 58 13.00 10.05 2.72
C LYS A 58 11.90 9.62 1.73
N THR A 59 12.10 9.88 0.44
CA THR A 59 11.12 9.51 -0.60
C THR A 59 11.00 7.99 -0.74
N VAL A 60 12.08 7.24 -0.50
CA VAL A 60 12.02 5.76 -0.45
C VAL A 60 11.16 5.31 0.72
N TYR A 61 11.36 5.87 1.92
CA TYR A 61 10.50 5.58 3.09
C TYR A 61 9.03 5.93 2.85
N ASP A 62 8.74 7.12 2.32
CA ASP A 62 7.36 7.55 2.00
C ASP A 62 6.68 6.58 1.01
N LYS A 63 7.46 6.00 0.07
CA LYS A 63 6.97 4.97 -0.85
C LYS A 63 6.72 3.64 -0.16
N VAL A 64 7.60 3.22 0.77
CA VAL A 64 7.39 2.01 1.58
C VAL A 64 6.07 2.09 2.33
N ASP A 65 5.81 3.19 3.03
CA ASP A 65 4.57 3.39 3.79
C ASP A 65 3.34 3.34 2.89
N PHE A 66 3.41 3.99 1.74
CA PHE A 66 2.32 3.95 0.78
C PHE A 66 2.06 2.55 0.21
N LEU A 67 3.13 1.83 -0.16
CA LEU A 67 3.04 0.47 -0.70
C LEU A 67 2.48 -0.49 0.34
N TYR A 68 2.92 -0.36 1.60
CA TYR A 68 2.35 -1.09 2.73
C TYR A 68 0.83 -0.87 2.83
N GLU A 69 0.37 0.37 2.78
CA GLU A 69 -1.07 0.68 2.77
C GLU A 69 -1.81 0.12 1.55
N GLN A 70 -1.16 0.03 0.38
CA GLN A 70 -1.78 -0.63 -0.78
C GLN A 70 -1.88 -2.15 -0.58
N CYS A 71 -0.84 -2.79 -0.03
CA CYS A 71 -0.83 -4.22 0.29
C CYS A 71 -1.93 -4.56 1.30
N ARG A 72 -2.11 -3.75 2.35
CA ARG A 72 -3.20 -3.93 3.32
C ARG A 72 -4.57 -3.87 2.68
N LYS A 73 -4.82 -2.90 1.80
CA LYS A 73 -6.10 -2.78 1.08
C LYS A 73 -6.34 -3.95 0.16
N PHE A 74 -5.30 -4.39 -0.55
CA PHE A 74 -5.35 -5.57 -1.41
C PHE A 74 -5.70 -6.83 -0.62
N LEU A 75 -5.01 -7.09 0.50
CA LEU A 75 -5.30 -8.22 1.38
C LEU A 75 -6.71 -8.14 1.96
N ALA A 76 -7.11 -6.99 2.51
CA ALA A 76 -8.46 -6.79 3.06
C ALA A 76 -9.57 -7.09 2.04
N SER A 77 -9.36 -6.71 0.77
CA SER A 77 -10.33 -7.03 -0.30
C SER A 77 -10.45 -8.52 -0.61
N ARG A 78 -9.38 -9.31 -0.40
CA ARG A 78 -9.37 -10.75 -0.64
C ARG A 78 -9.87 -11.53 0.57
N GLU A 79 -9.44 -11.11 1.75
CA GLU A 79 -9.75 -11.79 3.01
C GLU A 79 -11.10 -11.35 3.58
N GLY A 80 -11.68 -10.24 3.13
CA GLY A 80 -12.95 -9.72 3.65
C GLY A 80 -14.12 -10.69 3.52
N ARG A 81 -14.08 -11.60 2.55
CA ARG A 81 -15.11 -12.66 2.39
C ARG A 81 -14.83 -13.92 3.19
N LEU A 82 -13.62 -14.08 3.72
CA LEU A 82 -13.20 -15.28 4.44
C LEU A 82 -14.14 -15.65 5.61
N PRO A 83 -14.67 -14.70 6.41
CA PRO A 83 -15.60 -15.01 7.49
C PRO A 83 -16.97 -15.54 7.02
N GLU A 84 -17.38 -15.20 5.80
CA GLU A 84 -18.67 -15.62 5.22
C GLU A 84 -18.56 -16.97 4.49
N MET A 85 -17.35 -17.47 4.27
CA MET A 85 -17.11 -18.70 3.54
C MET A 85 -17.19 -19.92 4.46
N GLU A 86 -17.97 -20.92 4.08
CA GLU A 86 -18.00 -22.21 4.77
C GLU A 86 -16.88 -23.13 4.27
N PHE A 87 -16.00 -23.57 5.17
CA PHE A 87 -14.94 -24.52 4.86
C PHE A 87 -15.14 -25.81 5.64
N ARG A 88 -15.28 -26.94 4.93
CA ARG A 88 -15.23 -28.27 5.57
C ARG A 88 -13.86 -28.54 6.21
N LYS A 89 -12.78 -27.98 5.63
CA LYS A 89 -11.41 -28.04 6.13
C LYS A 89 -10.58 -26.91 5.51
N LEU A 90 -9.87 -26.14 6.32
CA LEU A 90 -8.95 -25.09 5.87
C LEU A 90 -7.50 -25.47 6.25
N ARG A 91 -6.59 -25.49 5.26
CA ARG A 91 -5.15 -25.67 5.50
C ARG A 91 -4.48 -24.34 5.27
N ILE A 92 -3.91 -23.77 6.33
CA ILE A 92 -3.19 -22.50 6.29
C ILE A 92 -1.70 -22.81 6.24
N ALA A 93 -1.01 -22.32 5.23
CA ALA A 93 0.44 -22.32 5.20
C ALA A 93 0.93 -21.21 6.14
N THR A 94 1.45 -21.60 7.31
CA THR A 94 1.92 -20.68 8.36
C THR A 94 3.41 -20.38 8.29
N ASP A 95 4.16 -21.09 7.44
CA ASP A 95 5.61 -20.97 7.37
C ASP A 95 6.09 -20.57 5.97
N MET A 96 6.81 -19.46 5.90
CA MET A 96 7.66 -19.11 4.75
C MET A 96 9.10 -19.09 5.29
N GLN A 97 9.73 -20.27 5.34
CA GLN A 97 11.13 -20.41 5.72
C GLN A 97 12.04 -20.03 4.55
N ASP A 98 12.73 -18.90 4.66
CA ASP A 98 13.88 -18.60 3.81
C ASP A 98 15.11 -19.37 4.33
N TYR A 99 15.40 -20.53 3.75
CA TYR A 99 16.67 -21.22 3.99
C TYR A 99 17.80 -20.46 3.29
N MET A 100 18.57 -19.67 4.04
CA MET A 100 19.89 -19.25 3.61
C MET A 100 20.86 -20.40 3.92
N VAL A 101 21.10 -21.26 2.93
CA VAL A 101 22.16 -22.27 3.00
C VAL A 101 23.44 -21.62 2.48
N ASN A 102 24.46 -21.60 3.33
CA ASN A 102 25.77 -21.00 3.11
C ASN A 102 26.77 -21.98 2.49
#